data_AF-A0A1G8XLY3-F1
#
_entry.id   AF-A0A1G8XLY3-F1
#
_cell.length_a   1.000
_cell.length_b   1.000
_cell.length_c   1.000
_cell.angle_alpha   90.00
_cell.angle_beta   90.00
_cell.angle_gamma   90.00
#
_symmetry.space_group_name_H-M   'P 1'
#
loop_
_entity.id
_entity.type
_entity.pdbx_description
1 polymer ?
#
loop_
_entity_poly.entity_id
_entity_poly.type
_entity_poly.pdbx_seq_one_letter_code
_entity_poly.pdbx_strand_id
1 'polypeptide(L)' 'MTAYVAGVASTPFGKHPNSSTRELFTDAALEALEDASLSASNNAATTGG' A
#
# COMPACT_ATOMS: atom_id res chain seq x y z
N MET A 1 -9.67 20.97 -7.03
CA MET A 1 -9.02 20.15 -6.01
C MET A 1 -7.86 19.42 -6.68
N THR A 2 -6.65 19.52 -6.14
CA THR A 2 -5.44 18.86 -6.67
C THR A 2 -5.04 17.74 -5.72
N ALA A 3 -4.70 16.58 -6.27
CA ALA A 3 -4.21 15.42 -5.51
C ALA A 3 -2.73 15.19 -5.81
N TYR A 4 -2.01 14.64 -4.83
CA TYR A 4 -0.58 14.36 -4.92
C TYR A 4 -0.31 12.92 -4.47
N VAL A 5 0.72 12.30 -5.03
CA VAL A 5 1.20 11.00 -4.57
C VAL A 5 1.99 11.22 -3.28
N ALA A 6 1.54 10.59 -2.19
CA ALA A 6 2.13 10.75 -0.87
C ALA A 6 3.16 9.65 -0.53
N GLY A 7 3.10 8.49 -1.18
CA GLY A 7 4.08 7.42 -0.99
C GLY A 7 3.98 6.33 -2.07
N VAL A 8 5.06 5.59 -2.27
CA VAL A 8 5.19 4.55 -3.31
C VAL A 8 5.97 3.35 -2.78
N ALA A 9 5.55 2.14 -3.17
CA ALA A 9 6.30 0.92 -2.91
C ALA A 9 5.92 -0.18 -3.90
N SER A 10 6.68 -1.27 -3.90
CA SER A 10 6.44 -2.43 -4.75
C SER A 10 7.08 -3.69 -4.18
N THR A 11 6.44 -4.84 -4.38
CA THR A 11 7.12 -6.12 -4.19
C THR A 11 8.09 -6.41 -5.34
N PRO A 12 9.09 -7.30 -5.13
CA PRO A 12 9.99 -7.72 -6.19
C PRO A 12 9.23 -8.28 -7.40
N PHE A 13 9.65 -7.91 -8.60
CA PHE A 13 9.05 -8.42 -9.83
C PHE A 13 9.39 -9.90 -10.04
N GLY A 14 8.42 -10.67 -10.52
CA GLY A 14 8.63 -12.07 -10.89
C GLY A 14 7.49 -12.99 -10.50
N LYS A 15 7.79 -14.30 -10.48
CA LYS A 15 6.86 -15.33 -10.04
C LYS A 15 7.02 -15.55 -8.54
N HIS A 16 5.89 -15.55 -7.84
CA HIS A 16 5.82 -15.78 -6.40
C HIS A 16 4.98 -17.04 -6.14
N PRO A 17 5.54 -18.25 -6.29
CA PRO A 17 4.77 -19.49 -6.19
C PRO A 17 4.25 -19.77 -4.77
N ASN A 18 4.85 -19.13 -3.77
CA ASN A 18 4.54 -19.33 -2.35
C ASN A 18 3.75 -18.16 -1.74
N SER A 19 3.35 -17.18 -2.54
CA SER A 19 2.60 -16.02 -2.09
C SER A 19 1.42 -15.75 -3.00
N SER A 20 0.28 -15.51 -2.40
CA SER A 20 -0.91 -15.07 -3.12
C SER A 20 -0.76 -13.61 -3.58
N THR A 21 -1.52 -13.23 -4.60
CA THR A 21 -1.62 -11.83 -5.03
C THR A 21 -2.05 -10.91 -3.89
N ARG A 22 -2.89 -11.39 -2.96
CA ARG A 22 -3.35 -10.62 -1.81
C ARG A 22 -2.22 -10.29 -0.86
N GLU A 23 -1.36 -11.25 -0.56
CA GLU A 23 -0.19 -11.04 0.30
C GLU A 23 0.77 -10.04 -0.35
N LEU A 24 1.12 -10.24 -1.62
CA LEU A 24 2.01 -9.32 -2.34
C LEU A 24 1.45 -7.89 -2.42
N PHE A 25 0.14 -7.75 -2.62
CA PHE A 25 -0.50 -6.44 -2.59
C PHE A 25 -0.48 -5.82 -1.19
N THR A 26 -0.74 -6.62 -0.16
CA THR A 26 -0.76 -6.14 1.23
C THR A 26 0.63 -5.65 1.64
N ASP A 27 1.68 -6.38 1.28
CA ASP A 27 3.06 -6.01 1.57
C ASP A 27 3.42 -4.68 0.90
N ALA A 28 3.16 -4.55 -0.41
CA ALA A 28 3.40 -3.29 -1.13
C ALA A 28 2.55 -2.12 -0.61
N ALA A 29 1.30 -2.38 -0.23
CA ALA A 29 0.41 -1.33 0.29
C ALA A 29 0.89 -0.84 1.66
N LEU A 30 1.29 -1.73 2.57
CA LEU A 30 1.80 -1.34 3.88
C LEU A 30 3.08 -0.52 3.77
N GLU A 31 4.00 -0.94 2.91
CA GLU A 31 5.26 -0.21 2.66
C GLU A 31 5.00 1.18 2.04
N ALA A 32 4.04 1.31 1.12
CA ALA A 32 3.67 2.61 0.54
C ALA A 32 3.04 3.56 1.57
N LEU A 33 2.32 3.01 2.55
CA LEU A 33 1.77 3.80 3.66
C LEU A 33 2.88 4.27 4.61
N GLU A 34 3.86 3.42 4.88
CA GLU A 34 5.05 3.80 5.67
C GLU A 34 5.86 4.89 4.97
N ASP A 35 6.07 4.79 3.65
CA ASP A 35 6.72 5.84 2.84
C ASP A 35 5.94 7.16 2.89
N ALA A 36 4.60 7.08 2.87
CA ALA A 36 3.73 8.23 3.09
C ALA A 36 3.71 8.76 4.54
N SER A 37 4.45 8.13 5.46
CA SER A 37 4.42 8.42 6.90
C SER A 37 3.00 8.30 7.51
N LEU A 38 2.19 7.39 6.98
CA LEU A 38 0.81 7.12 7.40
C LEU A 38 0.72 5.75 8.08
N SER A 39 -0.08 5.68 9.15
CA SER A 39 -0.44 4.40 9.77
C SER A 39 -1.64 3.78 9.07
N ALA A 40 -1.63 2.46 8.86
CA ALA A 40 -2.79 1.72 8.34
C ALA A 40 -4.07 1.97 9.16
N SER A 41 -3.95 2.17 10.47
CA SER A 41 -5.06 2.53 11.37
C SER A 41 -5.67 3.89 11.05
N ASN A 42 -4.90 4.82 10.49
CA ASN A 42 -5.36 6.16 10.10
C ASN A 42 -6.01 6.19 8.71
N ASN A 43 -5.75 5.18 7.88
CA ASN A 43 -6.18 5.15 6.46
C ASN A 43 -7.51 4.42 6.24
N ALA A 44 -7.98 3.63 7.20
CA ALA A 44 -9.28 2.96 7.15
C ALA A 44 -10.49 3.93 7.24
N ALA A 45 -10.27 5.21 7.56
CA ALA A 45 -11.32 6.16 7.93
C ALA A 45 -11.67 7.23 6.87
N THR A 46 -11.02 7.27 5.70
CA THR A 46 -11.22 8.37 4.71
C THR A 46 -12.05 7.98 3.47
N THR A 47 -12.54 6.74 3.35
CA THR A 47 -13.45 6.36 2.24
C THR A 47 -14.89 6.22 2.75
N GLY A 48 -15.52 7.34 3.10
CA GLY A 48 -16.90 7.37 3.58
C GLY A 48 -17.36 8.78 3.92
N GLY A 49 -17.69 9.57 2.89
CA GLY A 49 -18.25 10.93 2.99
C GLY A 49 -18.46 11.53 1.61
#